data_AF-A0A1C4RS84-F1
#
_entry.id   AF-A0A1C4RS84-F1
#
_cell.length_a   1.000
_cell.length_b   1.000
_cell.length_c   1.000
_cell.angle_alpha   90.00
_cell.angle_beta   90.00
_cell.angle_gamma   90.00
#
_symmetry.space_group_name_H-M   'P 1'
#
loop_
_entity.id
_entity.type
_entity.pdbx_description
1 polymer ?
#
loop_
_entity_poly.entity_id
_entity_poly.type
_entity_poly.pdbx_seq_one_letter_code
_entity_poly.pdbx_strand_id
1 'polypeptide(L)'
;MRLEPRRNNRLSLRSRNLKMTGAAACVAAAALLLTACGQSSDSATSAATEAAKVLPQKTTASPSPSAELTEDQQERKTVLDATKVTFDDAATTAVGEVAGGKLVDLDLEGVDDDDRDASPSPTGSPTGSPSPTGSPSPTGSPTATGSPSASPGADGPVWVAEVAEKDGTVHTVRINAVDGKVIEARVDADQDDEDKKQTAEWLSQATQTPEQAAKVATEKKKGTVTSVGLDDNDGNGVIWSVDVVGSDWKKTTFDVDAKNDTIVREETDND
;
A
#
# COMPACT_ATOMS: atom_id res chain seq x y z
N MET A 1 -28.13 -27.18 8.13
CA MET A 1 -26.97 -26.54 7.47
C MET A 1 -26.91 -25.13 8.01
N ARG A 2 -25.89 -24.86 8.85
CA ARG A 2 -25.67 -23.59 9.52
C ARG A 2 -24.88 -22.73 8.53
N LEU A 3 -25.50 -21.67 8.01
CA LEU A 3 -24.81 -20.69 7.17
C LEU A 3 -24.01 -19.79 8.10
N GLU A 4 -22.68 -19.91 8.05
CA GLU A 4 -21.80 -18.94 8.70
C GLU A 4 -21.84 -17.61 7.92
N PRO A 5 -21.97 -16.46 8.59
CA PRO A 5 -21.80 -15.17 7.94
C PRO A 5 -20.33 -14.95 7.58
N ARG A 6 -20.08 -14.59 6.31
CA ARG A 6 -18.77 -14.14 5.85
C ARG A 6 -18.37 -12.87 6.62
N ARG A 7 -17.25 -12.95 7.33
CA ARG A 7 -16.53 -11.82 7.93
C ARG A 7 -16.05 -10.89 6.82
N ASN A 8 -16.64 -9.70 6.71
CA ASN A 8 -16.13 -8.61 5.89
C ASN A 8 -15.57 -7.55 6.85
N ASN A 9 -14.34 -7.75 7.29
CA ASN A 9 -13.57 -6.73 8.01
C ASN A 9 -13.19 -5.67 6.96
N ARG A 10 -13.81 -4.48 7.04
CA ARG A 10 -13.57 -3.34 6.14
C ARG A 10 -12.78 -2.21 6.79
N LEU A 11 -12.12 -2.45 7.93
CA LEU A 11 -10.94 -1.69 8.28
C LEU A 11 -9.82 -2.16 7.34
N SER A 12 -9.44 -1.28 6.41
CA SER A 12 -8.43 -1.43 5.35
C SER A 12 -7.94 -2.85 5.06
N LEU A 13 -8.51 -3.47 4.02
CA LEU A 13 -8.00 -4.71 3.44
C LEU A 13 -6.76 -4.44 2.59
N ARG A 14 -5.70 -3.87 3.15
CA ARG A 14 -4.41 -3.73 2.46
C ARG A 14 -3.25 -4.09 3.38
N SER A 15 -3.11 -5.40 3.59
CA SER A 15 -1.83 -6.13 3.73
C SER A 15 -2.08 -7.53 4.31
N ARG A 16 -2.83 -8.40 3.61
CA ARG A 16 -2.89 -9.83 3.96
C ARG A 16 -1.75 -10.59 3.28
N ASN A 17 -0.54 -10.50 3.81
CA ASN A 17 0.51 -11.47 3.53
C ASN A 17 0.27 -12.75 4.34
N LEU A 18 -0.55 -13.67 3.81
CA LEU A 18 -0.66 -15.04 4.34
C LEU A 18 0.69 -15.76 4.18
N LYS A 19 1.51 -15.82 5.23
CA LYS A 19 2.59 -16.82 5.33
C LYS A 19 2.07 -18.05 6.06
N MET A 20 1.83 -19.08 5.26
CA MET A 20 1.42 -20.42 5.66
C MET A 20 2.43 -21.03 6.64
N THR A 21 1.93 -21.53 7.77
CA THR A 21 2.65 -22.28 8.80
C THR A 21 3.40 -23.50 8.25
N GLY A 22 4.69 -23.59 8.55
CA GLY A 22 5.48 -24.82 8.51
C GLY A 22 6.06 -25.11 9.89
N ALA A 23 5.41 -26.00 10.64
CA ALA A 23 5.91 -26.54 11.90
C ALA A 23 6.96 -27.64 11.65
N ALA A 24 8.14 -27.53 12.25
CA ALA A 24 9.03 -28.67 12.50
C ALA A 24 9.86 -28.42 13.76
N ALA A 25 9.79 -29.39 14.67
CA ALA A 25 10.28 -29.36 16.04
C ALA A 25 11.68 -29.98 16.22
N CYS A 26 12.39 -29.52 17.26
CA CYS A 26 13.48 -30.17 18.04
C CYS A 26 14.78 -30.58 17.27
N VAL A 27 16.02 -30.44 17.75
CA VAL A 27 16.64 -30.92 19.01
C VAL A 27 18.00 -30.20 19.20
N ALA A 28 18.37 -29.93 20.45
CA ALA A 28 19.71 -29.48 20.88
C ALA A 28 20.72 -30.64 20.98
N ALA A 29 22.00 -30.43 20.65
CA ALA A 29 23.15 -31.07 21.33
C ALA A 29 24.51 -30.50 20.88
N ALA A 30 25.47 -30.54 21.80
CA ALA A 30 26.78 -29.95 21.76
C ALA A 30 27.91 -30.90 21.29
N ALA A 31 29.10 -30.29 21.13
CA ALA A 31 30.45 -30.81 21.44
C ALA A 31 31.33 -31.49 20.36
N LEU A 32 32.48 -30.83 20.14
CA LEU A 32 33.89 -31.28 20.16
C LEU A 32 34.43 -32.31 19.14
N LEU A 33 35.44 -31.81 18.39
CA LEU A 33 36.74 -32.39 17.97
C LEU A 33 36.85 -33.89 17.62
N LEU A 34 37.48 -34.18 16.48
CA LEU A 34 38.69 -35.01 16.43
C LEU A 34 39.38 -34.97 15.04
N THR A 35 40.70 -34.85 15.13
CA THR A 35 41.74 -34.96 14.11
C THR A 35 41.81 -36.37 13.50
N ALA A 36 42.08 -36.48 12.19
CA ALA A 36 42.70 -37.69 11.63
C ALA A 36 43.55 -37.34 10.39
N CYS A 37 44.84 -37.69 10.49
CA CYS A 37 45.87 -37.60 9.46
C CYS A 37 45.92 -38.84 8.56
N GLY A 38 46.52 -38.67 7.36
CA GLY A 38 47.23 -39.71 6.60
C GLY A 38 46.42 -40.33 5.46
N GLN A 39 46.96 -40.69 4.30
CA GLN A 39 48.34 -40.68 3.78
C GLN A 39 48.24 -40.88 2.25
N SER A 40 49.14 -40.19 1.54
CA SER A 40 49.62 -40.27 0.15
C SER A 40 49.28 -41.46 -0.75
N SER A 41 49.11 -41.19 -2.06
CA SER A 41 49.96 -41.75 -3.13
C SER A 41 49.77 -40.99 -4.46
N ASP A 42 50.91 -40.63 -5.03
CA ASP A 42 51.19 -39.88 -6.26
C ASP A 42 50.63 -40.51 -7.55
N SER A 43 50.37 -39.67 -8.57
CA SER A 43 51.19 -39.69 -9.81
C SER A 43 50.76 -38.67 -10.87
N ALA A 44 51.80 -38.07 -11.47
CA ALA A 44 51.90 -37.53 -12.83
C ALA A 44 51.18 -36.19 -13.17
N THR A 45 51.85 -35.11 -12.78
CA THR A 45 51.90 -33.86 -13.55
C THR A 45 52.69 -34.06 -14.84
N SER A 46 52.08 -33.78 -15.98
CA SER A 46 52.78 -33.35 -17.19
C SER A 46 52.21 -32.00 -17.63
N ALA A 47 53.06 -30.99 -17.62
CA ALA A 47 52.75 -29.65 -18.06
C ALA A 47 53.12 -29.45 -19.55
N ALA A 48 52.43 -28.47 -20.14
CA ALA A 48 52.85 -27.62 -21.24
C ALA A 48 52.80 -28.28 -22.64
N THR A 49 52.33 -27.67 -23.72
CA THR A 49 52.02 -26.28 -24.12
C THR A 49 51.18 -26.38 -25.41
N GLU A 50 50.22 -25.50 -25.68
CA GLU A 50 50.14 -24.82 -27.00
C GLU A 50 49.09 -23.69 -26.99
N ALA A 51 49.37 -22.68 -27.81
CA ALA A 51 48.71 -21.39 -27.90
C ALA A 51 47.32 -21.45 -28.56
N ALA A 52 46.39 -20.66 -28.04
CA ALA A 52 45.29 -20.11 -28.82
C ALA A 52 45.02 -18.67 -28.39
N LYS A 53 45.34 -17.76 -29.31
CA LYS A 53 45.07 -16.33 -29.28
C LYS A 53 43.55 -16.11 -29.24
N VAL A 54 43.01 -15.74 -28.08
CA VAL A 54 41.66 -15.18 -27.95
C VAL A 54 41.77 -13.70 -27.63
N LEU A 55 41.25 -12.88 -28.55
CA LEU A 55 41.08 -11.45 -28.38
C LEU A 55 40.17 -11.20 -27.16
N PRO A 56 40.46 -10.20 -26.29
CA PRO A 56 39.44 -9.72 -25.38
C PRO A 56 38.40 -8.97 -26.22
N GLN A 57 37.29 -9.65 -26.51
CA GLN A 57 36.12 -8.99 -27.06
C GLN A 57 35.61 -8.08 -25.93
N LYS A 58 35.99 -6.81 -26.04
CA LYS A 58 35.49 -5.70 -25.25
C LYS A 58 33.96 -5.77 -25.34
N THR A 59 33.33 -6.33 -24.30
CA THR A 59 31.92 -6.17 -24.08
C THR A 59 31.72 -4.68 -23.94
N THR A 60 31.29 -4.05 -25.02
CA THR A 60 30.70 -2.72 -24.96
C THR A 60 29.52 -2.87 -24.03
N ALA A 61 29.70 -2.46 -22.77
CA ALA A 61 28.60 -2.14 -21.91
C ALA A 61 27.70 -1.21 -22.71
N SER A 62 26.58 -1.77 -23.17
CA SER A 62 25.50 -0.99 -23.73
C SER A 62 25.14 0.01 -22.63
N PRO A 63 25.13 1.32 -22.88
CA PRO A 63 24.65 2.25 -21.87
C PRO A 63 23.24 1.79 -21.50
N SER A 64 23.05 1.42 -20.24
CA SER A 64 21.71 1.24 -19.69
C SER A 64 20.91 2.49 -20.05
N PRO A 65 19.68 2.36 -20.57
CA PRO A 65 18.83 3.52 -20.74
C PRO A 65 18.76 4.20 -19.37
N SER A 66 18.88 5.54 -19.35
CA SER A 66 18.46 6.33 -18.20
C SER A 66 17.08 5.81 -17.82
N ALA A 67 16.95 5.22 -16.64
CA ALA A 67 15.76 4.48 -16.27
C ALA A 67 14.54 5.41 -16.40
N GLU A 68 13.68 5.13 -17.38
CA GLU A 68 12.39 5.77 -17.47
C GLU A 68 11.58 5.35 -16.24
N LEU A 69 10.76 6.27 -15.70
CA LEU A 69 9.86 5.96 -14.59
C LEU A 69 8.92 4.84 -15.02
N THR A 70 8.58 3.96 -14.09
CA THR A 70 7.53 2.98 -14.33
C THR A 70 6.15 3.67 -14.37
N GLU A 71 5.14 2.97 -14.86
CA GLU A 71 3.79 3.53 -15.00
C GLU A 71 3.28 4.05 -13.65
N ASP A 72 3.41 3.23 -12.61
CA ASP A 72 3.00 3.53 -11.24
C ASP A 72 3.78 4.74 -10.67
N GLN A 73 5.09 4.81 -10.92
CA GLN A 73 5.91 5.97 -10.54
C GLN A 73 5.45 7.25 -11.25
N GLN A 74 5.04 7.16 -12.51
CA GLN A 74 4.56 8.29 -13.30
C GLN A 74 3.15 8.74 -12.87
N GLU A 75 2.26 7.81 -12.54
CA GLU A 75 0.93 8.09 -11.97
C GLU A 75 1.06 8.80 -10.62
N ARG A 76 1.82 8.21 -9.69
CA ARG A 76 2.13 8.78 -8.39
C ARG A 76 2.75 10.18 -8.49
N LYS A 77 3.71 10.36 -9.41
CA LYS A 77 4.29 11.67 -9.69
C LYS A 77 3.24 12.69 -10.11
N THR A 78 2.30 12.30 -10.97
CA THR A 78 1.25 13.19 -11.46
C THR A 78 0.32 13.63 -10.32
N VAL A 79 -0.06 12.71 -9.43
CA VAL A 79 -0.87 13.00 -8.25
C VAL A 79 -0.13 13.93 -7.28
N LEU A 80 1.13 13.65 -6.99
CA LEU A 80 1.93 14.47 -6.09
C LEU A 80 2.23 15.87 -6.64
N ASP A 81 2.45 16.00 -7.95
CA ASP A 81 2.64 17.31 -8.60
C ASP A 81 1.36 18.17 -8.57
N ALA A 82 0.17 17.54 -8.61
CA ALA A 82 -1.11 18.23 -8.52
C ALA A 82 -1.51 18.58 -7.09
N THR A 83 -1.00 17.83 -6.11
CA THR A 83 -1.31 17.98 -4.69
C THR A 83 -0.64 19.22 -4.11
N LYS A 84 -1.42 20.07 -3.44
CA LYS A 84 -0.95 21.29 -2.77
C LYS A 84 -1.19 21.27 -1.27
N VAL A 85 -2.20 20.54 -0.84
CA VAL A 85 -2.55 20.34 0.56
C VAL A 85 -1.68 19.23 1.10
N THR A 86 -0.92 19.53 2.14
CA THR A 86 -0.03 18.56 2.77
C THR A 86 -0.82 17.59 3.65
N PHE A 87 -0.16 16.48 4.02
CA PHE A 87 -0.67 15.53 5.00
C PHE A 87 -1.14 16.22 6.30
N ASP A 88 -0.31 17.09 6.90
CA ASP A 88 -0.64 17.76 8.17
C ASP A 88 -1.85 18.70 8.05
N ASP A 89 -1.98 19.40 6.92
CA ASP A 89 -3.11 20.29 6.64
C ASP A 89 -4.41 19.49 6.44
N ALA A 90 -4.33 18.37 5.72
CA ALA A 90 -5.47 17.47 5.51
C ALA A 90 -5.91 16.81 6.82
N ALA A 91 -4.97 16.31 7.63
CA ALA A 91 -5.23 15.76 8.96
C ALA A 91 -5.93 16.78 9.87
N THR A 92 -5.40 18.00 9.92
CA THR A 92 -5.98 19.11 10.70
C THR A 92 -7.40 19.44 10.25
N THR A 93 -7.62 19.49 8.93
CA THR A 93 -8.94 19.78 8.34
C THR A 93 -9.93 18.68 8.69
N ALA A 94 -9.55 17.41 8.51
CA ALA A 94 -10.41 16.26 8.78
C ALA A 94 -10.83 16.19 10.25
N VAL A 95 -9.87 16.29 11.18
CA VAL A 95 -10.16 16.28 12.63
C VAL A 95 -11.01 17.48 13.04
N GLY A 96 -10.88 18.62 12.34
CA GLY A 96 -11.71 19.80 12.56
C GLY A 96 -13.20 19.60 12.24
N GLU A 97 -13.52 18.71 11.31
CA GLU A 97 -14.91 18.41 10.92
C GLU A 97 -15.65 17.52 11.95
N VAL A 98 -14.92 16.70 12.71
CA VAL A 98 -15.50 15.77 13.69
C VAL A 98 -15.14 16.20 15.10
N ALA A 99 -16.09 16.81 15.80
CA ALA A 99 -15.86 17.37 17.12
C ALA A 99 -15.37 16.33 18.13
N GLY A 100 -14.12 16.46 18.57
CA GLY A 100 -13.50 15.52 19.52
C GLY A 100 -13.07 14.19 18.88
N GLY A 101 -13.12 14.10 17.55
CA GLY A 101 -12.63 12.96 16.79
C GLY A 101 -11.10 12.84 16.83
N LYS A 102 -10.63 11.65 16.47
CA LYS A 102 -9.21 11.32 16.29
C LYS A 102 -9.03 10.73 14.91
N LEU A 103 -8.02 11.19 14.19
CA LEU A 103 -7.65 10.60 12.91
C LEU A 103 -7.23 9.14 13.14
N VAL A 104 -7.80 8.22 12.37
CA VAL A 104 -7.42 6.80 12.35
C VAL A 104 -6.87 6.38 10.99
N ASP A 105 -7.26 7.07 9.92
CA ASP A 105 -6.71 6.87 8.59
C ASP A 105 -6.71 8.21 7.82
N LEU A 106 -5.71 8.41 6.96
CA LEU A 106 -5.65 9.50 6.00
C LEU A 106 -4.85 9.07 4.79
N ASP A 107 -5.51 8.93 3.65
CA ASP A 107 -4.94 8.45 2.40
C ASP A 107 -5.10 9.45 1.25
N LEU A 108 -4.09 9.57 0.41
CA LEU A 108 -4.13 10.36 -0.82
C LEU A 108 -4.52 9.47 -2.01
N GLU A 109 -5.76 9.61 -2.49
CA GLU A 109 -6.27 8.83 -3.62
C GLU A 109 -5.39 8.96 -4.86
N GLY A 110 -5.15 7.84 -5.53
CA GLY A 110 -4.40 7.76 -6.79
C GLY A 110 -2.87 7.65 -6.63
N VAL A 111 -2.37 7.52 -5.40
CA VAL A 111 -0.94 7.18 -5.14
C VAL A 111 -0.69 5.66 -5.23
N ASP A 112 -1.74 4.86 -5.07
CA ASP A 112 -1.72 3.39 -5.01
C ASP A 112 -2.68 2.73 -6.01
N ASP A 113 -2.25 1.63 -6.63
CA ASP A 113 -2.96 0.91 -7.71
C ASP A 113 -3.87 -0.25 -7.23
N ASP A 114 -3.88 -0.57 -5.94
CA ASP A 114 -4.56 -1.76 -5.41
C ASP A 114 -6.11 -1.72 -5.49
N ASP A 115 -6.74 -0.61 -5.92
CA ASP A 115 -8.20 -0.52 -6.07
C ASP A 115 -8.73 -0.93 -7.46
N ARG A 116 -7.88 -1.38 -8.39
CA ARG A 116 -8.34 -1.82 -9.72
C ARG A 116 -9.16 -3.13 -9.71
N ASP A 117 -9.42 -3.73 -8.55
CA ASP A 117 -10.25 -4.94 -8.41
C ASP A 117 -11.71 -4.70 -7.96
N ALA A 118 -12.13 -3.43 -7.80
CA ALA A 118 -13.56 -3.09 -7.72
C ALA A 118 -14.20 -3.08 -9.12
N SER A 119 -14.21 -4.24 -9.79
CA SER A 119 -14.95 -4.46 -11.03
C SER A 119 -16.46 -4.22 -10.78
N PRO A 120 -17.09 -3.16 -11.34
CA PRO A 120 -18.52 -3.03 -11.27
C PRO A 120 -19.11 -4.13 -12.17
N SER A 121 -19.52 -5.25 -11.58
CA SER A 121 -20.37 -6.22 -12.27
C SER A 121 -21.64 -5.49 -12.71
N PRO A 122 -21.92 -5.35 -14.03
CA PRO A 122 -23.22 -4.84 -14.46
C PRO A 122 -24.26 -5.96 -14.28
N THR A 123 -24.74 -6.15 -13.05
CA THR A 123 -25.97 -6.92 -12.80
C THR A 123 -27.17 -6.05 -13.14
N GLY A 124 -27.36 -5.85 -14.44
CA GLY A 124 -28.57 -5.28 -15.02
C GLY A 124 -29.00 -6.17 -16.18
N SER A 125 -29.78 -7.21 -15.87
CA SER A 125 -30.60 -7.89 -16.88
C SER A 125 -31.82 -7.02 -17.19
N PRO A 126 -31.97 -6.45 -18.39
CA PRO A 126 -33.27 -5.98 -18.83
C PRO A 126 -34.05 -7.18 -19.39
N THR A 127 -34.92 -7.77 -18.59
CA THR A 127 -36.08 -8.51 -19.10
C THR A 127 -37.02 -7.50 -19.75
N GLY A 128 -36.86 -7.31 -21.06
CA GLY A 128 -37.73 -6.46 -21.87
C GLY A 128 -37.78 -6.96 -23.31
N SER A 129 -38.60 -7.98 -23.56
CA SER A 129 -39.04 -8.35 -24.90
C SER A 129 -39.96 -7.25 -25.44
N PRO A 130 -39.73 -6.71 -26.64
CA PRO A 130 -40.56 -7.14 -27.75
C PRO A 130 -39.81 -7.35 -29.09
N SER A 131 -40.38 -8.24 -29.89
CA SER A 131 -39.94 -8.71 -31.22
C SER A 131 -40.04 -7.65 -32.36
N PRO A 132 -39.53 -7.93 -33.59
CA PRO A 132 -38.70 -7.02 -34.39
C PRO A 132 -39.39 -6.37 -35.60
N THR A 133 -38.82 -5.28 -36.12
CA THR A 133 -38.69 -4.97 -37.57
C THR A 133 -37.89 -3.69 -37.81
N GLY A 134 -36.86 -3.72 -38.70
CA GLY A 134 -36.30 -2.51 -39.32
C GLY A 134 -34.76 -2.41 -39.38
N SER A 135 -34.19 -2.71 -40.57
CA SER A 135 -32.81 -2.48 -41.05
C SER A 135 -32.66 -1.06 -41.66
N PRO A 136 -31.48 -0.49 -42.06
CA PRO A 136 -30.06 -0.70 -41.72
C PRO A 136 -29.33 0.61 -41.25
N SER A 137 -28.03 0.44 -40.92
CA SER A 137 -26.96 1.41 -40.58
C SER A 137 -26.77 2.59 -41.59
N PRO A 138 -26.10 3.71 -41.19
CA PRO A 138 -24.65 3.79 -41.43
C PRO A 138 -23.78 4.49 -40.35
N THR A 139 -22.59 3.90 -40.14
CA THR A 139 -21.22 4.49 -40.07
C THR A 139 -20.90 5.66 -39.12
N GLY A 140 -20.00 5.39 -38.15
CA GLY A 140 -19.16 6.42 -37.51
C GLY A 140 -18.49 6.01 -36.18
N SER A 141 -17.24 5.52 -36.25
CA SER A 141 -16.26 5.36 -35.14
C SER A 141 -15.95 6.71 -34.42
N PRO A 142 -15.32 6.75 -33.21
CA PRO A 142 -14.35 5.77 -32.71
C PRO A 142 -14.52 5.31 -31.25
N THR A 143 -13.92 4.14 -31.02
CA THR A 143 -13.38 3.62 -29.77
C THR A 143 -12.53 4.68 -29.05
N ALA A 144 -12.86 4.96 -27.78
CA ALA A 144 -11.93 5.56 -26.83
C ALA A 144 -11.92 4.70 -25.57
N THR A 145 -10.81 3.99 -25.43
CA THR A 145 -10.30 3.30 -24.26
C THR A 145 -10.03 4.29 -23.13
N GLY A 146 -10.31 3.88 -21.90
CA GLY A 146 -9.98 4.61 -20.67
C GLY A 146 -11.22 5.14 -19.97
N SER A 147 -11.76 4.37 -19.02
CA SER A 147 -12.65 4.91 -17.99
C SER A 147 -11.77 5.61 -16.94
N PRO A 148 -11.76 6.95 -16.83
CA PRO A 148 -11.36 7.58 -15.58
C PRO A 148 -12.51 7.31 -14.59
N SER A 149 -12.37 6.27 -13.76
CA SER A 149 -13.28 6.11 -12.61
C SER A 149 -12.84 7.04 -11.48
N ALA A 150 -12.76 8.34 -11.77
CA ALA A 150 -12.81 9.36 -10.75
C ALA A 150 -14.28 9.49 -10.33
N SER A 151 -14.58 9.21 -9.06
CA SER A 151 -15.88 9.58 -8.49
C SER A 151 -16.13 11.08 -8.72
N PRO A 152 -17.37 11.49 -9.05
CA PRO A 152 -17.64 12.85 -9.49
C PRO A 152 -17.55 13.82 -8.29
N GLY A 153 -16.57 14.74 -8.29
CA GLY A 153 -16.59 15.83 -7.31
C GLY A 153 -15.36 16.73 -7.19
N ALA A 154 -14.16 16.30 -7.57
CA ALA A 154 -12.96 17.13 -7.41
C ALA A 154 -12.20 17.25 -8.74
N ASP A 155 -11.91 18.49 -9.16
CA ASP A 155 -11.02 18.79 -10.31
C ASP A 155 -9.54 18.44 -10.01
N GLY A 156 -9.26 17.40 -9.20
CA GLY A 156 -7.92 17.07 -8.72
C GLY A 156 -7.90 15.94 -7.69
N PRO A 157 -6.70 15.60 -7.16
CA PRO A 157 -6.53 14.56 -6.15
C PRO A 157 -7.31 14.85 -4.86
N VAL A 158 -7.62 13.79 -4.11
CA VAL A 158 -8.46 13.83 -2.91
C VAL A 158 -7.76 13.13 -1.76
N TRP A 159 -7.71 13.80 -0.61
CA TRP A 159 -7.42 13.18 0.66
C TRP A 159 -8.70 12.55 1.22
N VAL A 160 -8.64 11.28 1.61
CA VAL A 160 -9.73 10.58 2.29
C VAL A 160 -9.26 10.30 3.71
N ALA A 161 -9.95 10.89 4.67
CA ALA A 161 -9.67 10.71 6.08
C ALA A 161 -10.76 9.86 6.73
N GLU A 162 -10.36 8.97 7.62
CA GLU A 162 -11.24 8.38 8.61
C GLU A 162 -10.95 9.01 9.96
N VAL A 163 -11.99 9.60 10.56
CA VAL A 163 -11.91 10.25 11.86
C VAL A 163 -12.90 9.58 12.79
N ALA A 164 -12.39 8.96 13.86
CA ALA A 164 -13.17 8.20 14.81
C ALA A 164 -13.49 9.02 16.07
N GLU A 165 -14.75 8.99 16.49
CA GLU A 165 -15.17 9.46 17.79
C GLU A 165 -14.70 8.51 18.91
N LYS A 166 -14.86 8.94 20.17
CA LYS A 166 -14.40 8.16 21.34
C LYS A 166 -15.09 6.79 21.47
N ASP A 167 -16.32 6.66 20.97
CA ASP A 167 -17.07 5.40 20.94
C ASP A 167 -16.65 4.49 19.77
N GLY A 168 -15.73 4.96 18.92
CA GLY A 168 -15.27 4.29 17.72
C GLY A 168 -16.14 4.50 16.48
N THR A 169 -17.18 5.33 16.55
CA THR A 169 -17.94 5.73 15.35
C THR A 169 -17.02 6.47 14.39
N VAL A 170 -16.85 5.93 13.18
CA VAL A 170 -15.99 6.49 12.14
C VAL A 170 -16.77 7.44 11.24
N HIS A 171 -16.14 8.56 10.89
CA HIS A 171 -16.58 9.48 9.85
C HIS A 171 -15.56 9.48 8.72
N THR A 172 -16.04 9.36 7.49
CA THR A 172 -15.25 9.59 6.29
C THR A 172 -15.32 11.07 5.93
N VAL A 173 -14.17 11.73 5.84
CA VAL A 173 -14.03 13.11 5.39
C VAL A 173 -13.17 13.13 4.13
N ARG A 174 -13.73 13.61 3.01
CA ARG A 174 -13.00 13.77 1.75
C ARG A 174 -12.65 15.24 1.56
N ILE A 175 -11.38 15.50 1.28
CA ILE A 175 -10.81 16.84 1.17
C ILE A 175 -10.14 16.96 -0.20
N ASN A 176 -10.45 18.00 -0.94
CA ASN A 176 -9.76 18.29 -2.19
C ASN A 176 -8.29 18.64 -1.90
N ALA A 177 -7.36 17.85 -2.43
CA ALA A 177 -5.94 17.96 -2.14
C ALA A 177 -5.26 19.14 -2.88
N VAL A 178 -5.99 19.92 -3.68
CA VAL A 178 -5.51 21.12 -4.37
C VAL A 178 -5.83 22.39 -3.58
N ASP A 179 -7.01 22.49 -2.96
CA ASP A 179 -7.47 23.71 -2.28
C ASP A 179 -7.83 23.55 -0.80
N GLY A 180 -7.79 22.31 -0.29
CA GLY A 180 -8.01 21.99 1.13
C GLY A 180 -9.48 22.03 1.53
N LYS A 181 -10.41 22.14 0.59
CA LYS A 181 -11.83 22.18 0.92
C LYS A 181 -12.36 20.77 1.17
N VAL A 182 -13.12 20.64 2.25
CA VAL A 182 -13.95 19.46 2.49
C VAL A 182 -15.00 19.39 1.37
N ILE A 183 -14.97 18.33 0.59
CA ILE A 183 -15.94 18.04 -0.47
C ILE A 183 -17.03 17.11 0.01
N GLU A 184 -16.76 16.33 1.06
CA GLU A 184 -17.72 15.42 1.68
C GLU A 184 -17.32 15.13 3.13
N ALA A 185 -18.31 15.05 4.03
CA ALA A 185 -18.14 14.55 5.39
C ALA A 185 -19.39 13.74 5.76
N ARG A 186 -19.21 12.46 6.12
CA ARG A 186 -20.31 11.56 6.48
C ARG A 186 -19.87 10.53 7.51
N VAL A 187 -20.80 10.12 8.37
CA VAL A 187 -20.62 8.92 9.21
C VAL A 187 -20.55 7.70 8.30
N ASP A 188 -19.66 6.75 8.62
CA ASP A 188 -19.68 5.45 7.95
C ASP A 188 -20.91 4.66 8.39
N ALA A 189 -21.84 4.47 7.45
CA ALA A 189 -23.10 3.79 7.69
C ALA A 189 -22.97 2.26 7.66
N ASP A 190 -21.87 1.74 7.11
CA ASP A 190 -21.62 0.30 7.00
C ASP A 190 -20.96 -0.27 8.27
N GLN A 191 -20.51 0.60 9.18
CA GLN A 191 -19.81 0.22 10.42
C GLN A 191 -20.75 -0.44 11.44
N ASP A 192 -20.41 -1.65 11.87
CA ASP A 192 -21.17 -2.37 12.90
C ASP A 192 -20.64 -2.13 14.34
N ASP A 193 -21.38 -2.66 15.33
CA ASP A 193 -21.04 -2.46 16.76
C ASP A 193 -19.70 -3.09 17.15
N GLU A 194 -19.22 -4.12 16.43
CA GLU A 194 -17.93 -4.76 16.69
C GLU A 194 -16.80 -3.93 16.10
N ASP A 195 -16.98 -3.43 14.87
CA ASP A 195 -16.04 -2.52 14.22
C ASP A 195 -15.81 -1.27 15.09
N LYS A 196 -16.88 -0.66 15.62
CA LYS A 196 -16.78 0.49 16.53
C LYS A 196 -15.95 0.18 17.77
N LYS A 197 -16.21 -0.95 18.42
CA LYS A 197 -15.44 -1.35 19.61
C LYS A 197 -13.97 -1.56 19.27
N GLN A 198 -13.68 -2.17 18.13
CA GLN A 198 -12.32 -2.40 17.67
C GLN A 198 -11.59 -1.06 17.46
N THR A 199 -12.19 -0.11 16.74
CA THR A 199 -11.62 1.23 16.53
C THR A 199 -11.39 1.95 17.86
N ALA A 200 -12.37 1.92 18.78
CA ALA A 200 -12.23 2.54 20.10
C ALA A 200 -11.11 1.90 20.94
N GLU A 201 -10.96 0.58 20.86
CA GLU A 201 -9.90 -0.16 21.54
C GLU A 201 -8.52 0.19 20.98
N TRP A 202 -8.38 0.20 19.65
CA TRP A 202 -7.12 0.60 19.00
C TRP A 202 -6.71 2.02 19.36
N LEU A 203 -7.66 2.97 19.32
CA LEU A 203 -7.43 4.35 19.76
C LEU A 203 -7.03 4.46 21.24
N SER A 204 -7.50 3.54 22.10
CA SER A 204 -7.12 3.52 23.51
C SER A 204 -5.70 2.98 23.74
N GLN A 205 -5.20 2.15 22.83
CA GLN A 205 -3.86 1.59 22.86
C GLN A 205 -2.82 2.50 22.22
N ALA A 206 -3.22 3.30 21.23
CA ALA A 206 -2.36 4.28 20.56
C ALA A 206 -2.04 5.46 21.50
N THR A 207 -0.77 5.62 21.85
CA THR A 207 -0.25 6.77 22.62
C THR A 207 0.36 7.82 21.70
N GLN A 208 0.98 7.39 20.60
CA GLN A 208 1.49 8.23 19.53
C GLN A 208 0.34 8.68 18.63
N THR A 209 0.46 9.91 18.15
CA THR A 209 -0.41 10.49 17.14
C THR A 209 0.06 10.11 15.73
N PRO A 210 -0.83 10.15 14.71
CA PRO A 210 -0.43 9.91 13.34
C PRO A 210 0.64 10.89 12.85
N GLU A 211 0.60 12.15 13.30
CA GLU A 211 1.61 13.17 12.96
C GLU A 211 2.99 12.83 13.54
N GLN A 212 3.04 12.26 14.75
CA GLN A 212 4.29 11.76 15.33
C GLN A 212 4.85 10.58 14.53
N ALA A 213 4.01 9.63 14.11
CA ALA A 213 4.44 8.51 13.27
C ALA A 213 4.94 8.99 11.90
N ALA A 214 4.21 9.90 11.24
CA ALA A 214 4.61 10.54 10.00
C ALA A 214 5.98 11.23 10.11
N LYS A 215 6.22 11.92 11.24
CA LYS A 215 7.51 12.53 11.54
C LYS A 215 8.62 11.49 11.68
N VAL A 216 8.39 10.39 12.41
CA VAL A 216 9.37 9.30 12.56
C VAL A 216 9.75 8.71 11.21
N ALA A 217 8.76 8.41 10.36
CA ALA A 217 8.97 7.90 9.01
C ALA A 217 9.78 8.87 8.13
N THR A 218 9.44 10.17 8.15
CA THR A 218 10.12 11.20 7.33
C THR A 218 11.49 11.62 7.87
N GLU A 219 11.79 11.35 9.15
CA GLU A 219 13.14 11.44 9.71
C GLU A 219 14.01 10.27 9.24
N LYS A 220 13.42 9.07 9.12
CA LYS A 220 14.09 7.88 8.61
C LYS A 220 14.35 7.96 7.11
N LYS A 221 13.36 8.36 6.31
CA LYS A 221 13.49 8.54 4.85
C LYS A 221 12.79 9.81 4.40
N LYS A 222 13.54 10.70 3.74
CA LYS A 222 12.98 11.96 3.22
C LYS A 222 12.02 11.69 2.08
N GLY A 223 10.86 12.33 2.12
CA GLY A 223 9.81 12.17 1.12
C GLY A 223 8.52 12.87 1.52
N THR A 224 7.49 12.65 0.73
CA THR A 224 6.12 13.13 0.98
C THR A 224 5.31 12.02 1.62
N VAL A 225 4.66 12.29 2.74
CA VAL A 225 3.70 11.36 3.34
C VAL A 225 2.44 11.34 2.48
N THR A 226 2.02 10.15 2.05
CA THR A 226 0.84 9.96 1.20
C THR A 226 -0.25 9.16 1.88
N SER A 227 0.09 8.42 2.95
CA SER A 227 -0.89 7.70 3.75
C SER A 227 -0.43 7.60 5.20
N VAL A 228 -1.37 7.64 6.15
CA VAL A 228 -1.19 7.13 7.51
C VAL A 228 -2.44 6.35 7.91
N GLY A 229 -2.26 5.16 8.48
CA GLY A 229 -3.38 4.33 8.93
C GLY A 229 -3.05 3.64 10.24
N LEU A 230 -4.00 3.64 11.18
CA LEU A 230 -3.92 2.86 12.40
C LEU A 230 -4.29 1.41 12.09
N ASP A 231 -3.39 0.47 12.38
CA ASP A 231 -3.57 -0.93 12.02
C ASP A 231 -3.13 -1.88 13.15
N ASP A 232 -3.60 -3.12 13.09
CA ASP A 232 -3.15 -4.21 13.94
C ASP A 232 -1.77 -4.71 13.52
N ASN A 233 -0.91 -4.99 14.51
CA ASN A 233 0.41 -5.56 14.30
C ASN A 233 0.40 -7.09 14.45
N ASP A 234 -0.42 -7.78 13.66
CA ASP A 234 -0.62 -9.24 13.73
C ASP A 234 -0.91 -9.74 15.16
N GLY A 235 -1.74 -9.01 15.91
CA GLY A 235 -2.08 -9.28 17.31
C GLY A 235 -1.03 -8.86 18.34
N ASN A 236 0.08 -8.23 17.93
CA ASN A 236 1.15 -7.75 18.81
C ASN A 236 0.99 -6.28 19.22
N GLY A 237 -0.24 -5.76 19.18
CA GLY A 237 -0.55 -4.36 19.48
C GLY A 237 -0.96 -3.60 18.23
N VAL A 238 -0.83 -2.28 18.29
CA VAL A 238 -1.31 -1.36 17.26
C VAL A 238 -0.12 -0.56 16.72
N ILE A 239 -0.12 -0.35 15.42
CA ILE A 239 0.88 0.43 14.69
C ILE A 239 0.21 1.57 13.91
N TRP A 240 1.01 2.57 13.57
CA TRP A 240 0.73 3.48 12.47
C TRP A 240 1.50 2.99 11.24
N SER A 241 0.79 2.57 10.20
CA SER A 241 1.37 2.35 8.87
C SER A 241 1.49 3.70 8.18
N VAL A 242 2.69 4.09 7.76
CA VAL A 242 2.96 5.38 7.11
C VAL A 242 3.59 5.15 5.75
N ASP A 243 2.94 5.64 4.70
CA ASP A 243 3.50 5.60 3.35
C ASP A 243 4.22 6.90 3.02
N VAL A 244 5.49 6.78 2.62
CA VAL A 244 6.36 7.89 2.24
C VAL A 244 6.87 7.68 0.82
N VAL A 245 6.62 8.66 -0.04
CA VAL A 245 7.13 8.69 -1.41
C VAL A 245 8.43 9.49 -1.47
N GLY A 246 9.51 8.82 -1.87
CA GLY A 246 10.83 9.43 -2.03
C GLY A 246 10.99 10.20 -3.34
N SER A 247 12.12 10.90 -3.49
CA SER A 247 12.47 11.59 -4.75
C SER A 247 12.74 10.63 -5.93
N ASP A 248 12.91 9.35 -5.64
CA ASP A 248 12.99 8.24 -6.60
C ASP A 248 11.60 7.75 -7.05
N TRP A 249 10.52 8.40 -6.58
CA TRP A 249 9.12 8.05 -6.82
C TRP A 249 8.73 6.66 -6.31
N LYS A 250 9.60 6.02 -5.52
CA LYS A 250 9.26 4.79 -4.82
C LYS A 250 8.49 5.09 -3.55
N LYS A 251 7.50 4.26 -3.26
CA LYS A 251 6.79 4.26 -2.00
C LYS A 251 7.55 3.43 -0.97
N THR A 252 7.56 3.87 0.27
CA THR A 252 8.09 3.11 1.40
C THR A 252 7.11 3.18 2.54
N THR A 253 6.62 2.01 2.94
CA THR A 253 5.73 1.83 4.09
C THR A 253 6.56 1.61 5.33
N PHE A 254 6.29 2.40 6.37
CA PHE A 254 6.86 2.27 7.69
C PHE A 254 5.76 1.92 8.69
N ASP A 255 5.90 0.78 9.36
CA ASP A 255 5.05 0.49 10.50
C ASP A 255 5.74 1.02 11.75
N VAL A 256 5.10 1.98 12.40
CA VAL A 256 5.58 2.62 13.62
C VAL A 256 4.73 2.15 14.79
N ASP A 257 5.33 1.62 15.84
CA ASP A 257 4.64 1.23 17.07
C ASP A 257 3.85 2.42 17.64
N ALA A 258 2.52 2.27 17.72
CA ALA A 258 1.62 3.34 18.11
C ALA A 258 1.74 3.71 19.59
N LYS A 259 2.53 3.00 20.41
CA LYS A 259 2.80 3.34 21.81
C LYS A 259 4.11 4.08 21.98
N ASN A 260 5.15 3.68 21.26
CA ASN A 260 6.52 4.03 21.62
C ASN A 260 7.41 4.55 20.49
N ASP A 261 6.87 4.90 19.31
CA ASP A 261 7.60 5.52 18.19
C ASP A 261 8.65 4.65 17.48
N THR A 262 8.77 3.38 17.85
CA THR A 262 9.72 2.45 17.22
C THR A 262 9.21 2.01 15.85
N ILE A 263 10.04 2.12 14.81
CA ILE A 263 9.77 1.49 13.51
C ILE A 263 9.94 -0.03 13.66
N VAL A 264 8.85 -0.79 13.47
CA VAL A 264 8.83 -2.26 13.57
C VAL A 264 8.90 -2.94 12.20
N ARG A 265 8.49 -2.25 11.12
CA ARG A 265 8.66 -2.70 9.72
C ARG A 265 9.00 -1.53 8.82
N GLU A 266 9.83 -1.81 7.80
CA GLU A 266 10.12 -0.90 6.68
C GLU A 266 10.08 -1.74 5.41
N GLU A 267 9.27 -1.35 4.44
CA GLU A 267 9.13 -2.01 3.14
C GLU A 267 9.12 -0.98 2.02
N THR A 268 9.93 -1.17 0.98
CA THR A 268 9.98 -0.28 -0.18
C THR A 268 9.50 -1.02 -1.41
N ASP A 269 8.52 -0.45 -2.09
CA ASP A 269 8.00 -0.98 -3.35
C ASP A 269 9.08 -0.86 -4.43
N ASN A 270 9.23 -1.91 -5.24
CA ASN A 270 10.28 -2.00 -6.25
C ASN A 270 9.76 -1.88 -7.68
N ASP A 271 8.49 -1.50 -7.82
CA ASP A 271 7.81 -1.30 -9.08
C ASP A 271 8.37 -0.12 -9.86
#